data_AF-A0A1R3RHE1-F1
#
_entry.id   AF-A0A1R3RHE1-F1
#
_cell.length_a   1.000
_cell.length_b   1.000
_cell.length_c   1.000
_cell.angle_alpha   90.00
_cell.angle_beta   90.00
_cell.angle_gamma   90.00
#
_symmetry.space_group_name_H-M   'P 1'
#
loop_
_entity.id
_entity.type
_entity.pdbx_description
1 polymer ?
#
loop_
_entity_poly.entity_id
_entity_poly.type
_entity_poly.pdbx_seq_one_letter_code
_entity_poly.pdbx_strand_id
1 'polypeptide(L)'
;MWTKILSAAAGLASLPLAVAFNNPPGVDIWCGKAYRASNASFNPGGWFEVPSYSATPLLNLKVRPRMSIYLDTDASGSLLVDTSISHLVGDPLPIETNTSYAEQHLHLNIHILTEDGTPIATITNHTLPFNITNTELPLPFDGLTPQLAPYTVTTIASLANSTTTFTTSSDLYYLPHRTDGGSATRIDHRYNSLSYLRGTSTTWTPIFPYTYYAQWSLYWDTSPSTLPTFTSQGYNTIHIVPTGTLSTTPFPWSTFTPYLHLADTLNLHLQYDVLWDPTNLTTMINQINHIHTHPSLL
;
A
#
# COMPACT_ATOMS: atom_id res chain seq x y z
N MET A 1 64.28 -17.11 10.76
CA MET A 1 64.49 -16.46 9.45
C MET A 1 63.15 -16.42 8.73
N TRP A 2 62.72 -15.22 8.36
CA TRP A 2 61.50 -14.88 7.58
C TRP A 2 60.14 -14.88 8.29
N THR A 3 59.92 -13.74 8.94
CA THR A 3 58.66 -12.99 9.03
C THR A 3 57.87 -13.01 7.71
N LYS A 4 56.60 -13.43 7.76
CA LYS A 4 55.59 -13.07 6.75
C LYS A 4 54.49 -12.24 7.42
N ILE A 5 54.40 -11.04 6.89
CA ILE A 5 53.53 -9.93 7.25
C ILE A 5 52.10 -10.27 6.82
N LEU A 6 51.15 -10.27 7.76
CA LEU A 6 49.71 -10.22 7.47
C LEU A 6 49.30 -8.74 7.48
N SER A 7 49.51 -8.07 6.36
CA SER A 7 48.82 -6.82 6.03
C SER A 7 47.44 -7.21 5.47
N ALA A 8 46.44 -7.33 6.35
CA ALA A 8 45.06 -7.30 5.89
C ALA A 8 44.76 -5.84 5.50
N ALA A 9 44.98 -5.54 4.22
CA ALA A 9 44.60 -4.28 3.63
C ALA A 9 43.11 -4.04 3.88
N ALA A 10 42.80 -2.92 4.52
CA ALA A 10 41.49 -2.30 4.54
C ALA A 10 41.11 -1.94 3.09
N GLY A 11 40.62 -2.94 2.35
CA GLY A 11 39.84 -2.74 1.15
C GLY A 11 38.45 -2.31 1.58
N LEU A 12 38.32 -1.08 2.07
CA LEU A 12 37.08 -0.32 1.94
C LEU A 12 36.83 -0.25 0.43
N ALA A 13 36.12 -1.26 -0.08
CA ALA A 13 35.36 -1.10 -1.30
C ALA A 13 34.45 0.10 -1.02
N SER A 14 34.87 1.25 -1.52
CA SER A 14 34.01 2.37 -1.83
C SER A 14 32.90 1.80 -2.70
N LEU A 15 31.82 1.35 -2.06
CA LEU A 15 30.53 1.20 -2.69
C LEU A 15 30.30 2.55 -3.39
N PRO A 16 30.27 2.61 -4.73
CA PRO A 16 29.96 3.85 -5.39
C PRO A 16 28.60 4.29 -4.86
N LEU A 17 28.56 5.48 -4.24
CA LEU A 17 27.32 6.15 -3.90
C LEU A 17 26.45 6.15 -5.17
N ALA A 18 25.36 5.40 -5.11
CA ALA A 18 24.16 5.55 -5.92
C ALA A 18 24.36 5.81 -7.42
N VAL A 19 24.48 4.73 -8.21
CA VAL A 19 24.00 4.70 -9.62
C VAL A 19 22.46 4.71 -9.68
N ALA A 20 21.80 5.53 -8.87
CA ALA A 20 20.35 5.68 -8.91
C ALA A 20 19.90 6.54 -10.10
N PHE A 21 20.80 7.35 -10.66
CA PHE A 21 20.51 8.27 -11.76
C PHE A 21 21.66 8.31 -12.77
N ASN A 22 21.34 8.47 -14.05
CA ASN A 22 22.31 8.52 -15.17
C ASN A 22 22.99 9.89 -15.27
N ASN A 23 23.58 10.39 -14.19
CA ASN A 23 24.20 11.71 -14.17
C ASN A 23 25.49 11.75 -15.00
N PRO A 24 25.66 12.72 -15.92
CA PRO A 24 26.91 12.89 -16.63
C PRO A 24 28.06 13.27 -15.67
N PRO A 25 29.31 12.87 -15.96
CA PRO A 25 30.47 13.25 -15.14
C PRO A 25 30.56 14.77 -14.95
N GLY A 26 30.76 15.22 -13.71
CA GLY A 26 30.90 16.65 -13.38
C GLY A 26 29.58 17.44 -13.31
N VAL A 27 28.42 16.78 -13.36
CA VAL A 27 27.12 17.41 -13.17
C VAL A 27 26.64 17.24 -11.74
N ASP A 28 26.52 18.34 -11.00
CA ASP A 28 25.84 18.38 -9.72
C ASP A 28 24.34 18.12 -9.94
N ILE A 29 23.76 17.21 -9.15
CA ILE A 29 22.35 16.81 -9.29
C ILE A 29 21.53 17.17 -8.05
N TRP A 30 20.26 17.51 -8.26
CA TRP A 30 19.25 17.68 -7.22
C TRP A 30 17.94 17.00 -7.67
N CYS A 31 17.43 16.08 -6.85
CA CYS A 31 16.24 15.26 -7.18
C CYS A 31 16.33 14.60 -8.58
N GLY A 32 17.52 14.10 -8.94
CA GLY A 32 17.78 13.47 -10.24
C GLY A 32 17.96 14.43 -11.41
N LYS A 33 17.85 15.75 -11.24
CA LYS A 33 18.01 16.75 -12.32
C LYS A 33 19.32 17.52 -12.18
N ALA A 34 19.81 18.10 -13.28
CA ALA A 34 20.94 19.02 -13.25
C ALA A 34 20.65 20.20 -12.32
N TYR A 35 21.49 20.41 -11.32
CA TYR A 35 21.27 21.42 -10.27
C TYR A 35 21.69 22.83 -10.71
N ARG A 36 22.78 22.94 -11.48
CA ARG A 36 23.32 24.24 -11.90
C ARG A 36 22.67 24.73 -13.20
N ALA A 37 22.39 26.03 -13.26
CA ALA A 37 21.82 26.69 -14.44
C ALA A 37 22.70 26.58 -15.70
N SER A 38 24.01 26.40 -15.55
CA SER A 38 24.96 26.21 -16.65
C SER A 38 24.94 24.82 -17.28
N ASN A 39 24.34 23.84 -16.61
CA ASN A 39 24.37 22.45 -17.04
C ASN A 39 23.16 22.16 -17.92
N ALA A 40 23.38 21.44 -19.02
CA ALA A 40 22.29 20.96 -19.87
C ALA A 40 21.43 19.93 -19.12
N SER A 41 20.14 19.87 -19.48
CA SER A 41 19.26 18.78 -19.06
C SER A 41 19.77 17.44 -19.62
N PHE A 42 19.60 16.36 -18.87
CA PHE A 42 19.94 14.99 -19.27
C PHE A 42 18.82 14.02 -18.87
N ASN A 43 18.77 12.84 -19.48
CA ASN A 43 17.82 11.80 -19.07
C ASN A 43 18.30 11.20 -17.73
N PRO A 44 17.55 11.39 -16.62
CA PRO A 44 18.01 10.94 -15.32
C PRO A 44 17.97 9.43 -15.14
N GLY A 45 17.43 8.66 -16.10
CA GLY A 45 17.07 7.26 -15.88
C GLY A 45 15.78 7.16 -15.08
N GLY A 46 15.61 6.08 -14.32
CA GLY A 46 14.41 5.86 -13.48
C GLY A 46 13.13 5.54 -14.25
N TRP A 47 13.23 5.29 -15.55
CA TRP A 47 12.12 4.75 -16.32
C TRP A 47 11.88 3.31 -15.90
N PHE A 48 10.62 2.93 -15.70
CA PHE A 48 10.26 1.52 -15.58
C PHE A 48 10.57 0.84 -16.91
N GLU A 49 11.30 -0.27 -16.86
CA GLU A 49 11.50 -1.10 -18.04
C GLU A 49 10.15 -1.66 -18.48
N VAL A 50 9.82 -1.48 -19.76
CA VAL A 50 8.63 -2.09 -20.34
C VAL A 50 8.86 -3.59 -20.44
N PRO A 51 7.94 -4.44 -19.96
CA PRO A 51 8.08 -5.89 -20.08
C PRO A 51 8.25 -6.32 -21.54
N SER A 52 9.09 -7.32 -21.79
CA SER A 52 9.29 -7.88 -23.12
C SER A 52 7.99 -8.48 -23.67
N TYR A 53 7.70 -8.23 -24.94
CA TYR A 53 6.55 -8.82 -25.61
C TYR A 53 6.72 -10.34 -25.77
N SER A 54 5.72 -11.10 -25.36
CA SER A 54 5.62 -12.54 -25.55
C SER A 54 4.94 -12.87 -26.88
N ALA A 55 5.54 -13.77 -27.68
CA ALA A 55 4.95 -14.24 -28.92
C ALA A 55 3.66 -15.05 -28.71
N THR A 56 3.48 -15.65 -27.53
CA THR A 56 2.29 -16.41 -27.12
C THR A 56 1.45 -15.61 -26.13
N PRO A 57 0.11 -15.76 -26.13
CA PRO A 57 -0.73 -15.14 -25.12
C PRO A 57 -0.36 -15.65 -23.72
N LEU A 58 -0.50 -14.78 -22.73
CA LEU A 58 -0.26 -15.04 -21.31
C LEU A 58 -1.55 -14.84 -20.53
N LEU A 59 -1.79 -15.70 -19.54
CA LEU A 59 -2.85 -15.51 -18.55
C LEU A 59 -2.31 -14.64 -17.42
N ASN A 60 -2.84 -13.43 -17.31
CA ASN A 60 -2.61 -12.57 -16.17
C ASN A 60 -3.71 -12.81 -15.13
N LEU A 61 -3.57 -13.92 -14.40
CA LEU A 61 -4.46 -14.32 -13.32
C LEU A 61 -4.16 -13.50 -12.06
N LYS A 62 -5.13 -12.71 -11.60
CA LYS A 62 -5.05 -12.00 -10.33
C LYS A 62 -6.25 -12.34 -9.48
N VAL A 63 -6.00 -12.75 -8.25
CA VAL A 63 -7.03 -12.92 -7.23
C VAL A 63 -6.59 -12.15 -6.00
N ARG A 64 -7.46 -11.27 -5.50
CA ARG A 64 -7.18 -10.42 -4.35
C ARG A 64 -8.45 -10.05 -3.61
N PRO A 65 -8.41 -9.77 -2.30
CA PRO A 65 -9.52 -9.15 -1.59
C PRO A 65 -10.01 -7.87 -2.27
N ARG A 66 -11.34 -7.64 -2.29
CA ARG A 66 -11.91 -6.37 -2.76
C ARG A 66 -11.50 -5.20 -1.88
N MET A 67 -11.48 -5.38 -0.56
CA MET A 67 -11.01 -4.34 0.35
C MET A 67 -9.56 -4.63 0.76
N SER A 68 -8.74 -3.59 0.92
CA SER A 68 -7.36 -3.75 1.42
C SER A 68 -7.30 -4.35 2.83
N ILE A 69 -8.31 -4.06 3.65
CA ILE A 69 -8.55 -4.68 4.95
C ILE A 69 -10.05 -4.91 5.14
N TYR A 70 -10.40 -5.93 5.92
CA TYR A 70 -11.71 -6.13 6.52
C TYR A 70 -11.58 -6.11 8.04
N LEU A 71 -12.64 -5.70 8.72
CA LEU A 71 -12.74 -5.80 10.18
C LEU A 71 -13.74 -6.88 10.59
N ASP A 72 -13.64 -7.34 11.83
CA ASP A 72 -14.60 -8.26 12.44
C ASP A 72 -16.06 -7.75 12.52
N THR A 73 -16.25 -6.45 12.28
CA THR A 73 -17.55 -5.78 12.15
C THR A 73 -18.09 -5.75 10.73
N ASP A 74 -17.30 -6.13 9.71
CA ASP A 74 -17.79 -6.29 8.34
C ASP A 74 -18.65 -7.56 8.24
N ALA A 75 -19.88 -7.43 7.72
CA ALA A 75 -20.81 -8.55 7.61
C ALA A 75 -20.40 -9.61 6.57
N SER A 76 -19.65 -9.21 5.55
CA SER A 76 -19.19 -10.08 4.45
C SER A 76 -18.08 -9.42 3.65
N GLY A 77 -17.27 -10.22 2.96
CA GLY A 77 -16.28 -9.73 2.00
C GLY A 77 -16.47 -10.29 0.59
N SER A 78 -15.61 -9.86 -0.31
CA SER A 78 -15.44 -10.49 -1.63
C SER A 78 -13.98 -10.52 -2.07
N LEU A 79 -13.69 -11.44 -2.99
CA LEU A 79 -12.46 -11.49 -3.78
C LEU A 79 -12.75 -10.95 -5.18
N LEU A 80 -11.81 -10.18 -5.73
CA LEU A 80 -11.77 -9.78 -7.12
C LEU A 80 -10.90 -10.76 -7.90
N VAL A 81 -11.44 -11.26 -9.01
CA VAL A 81 -10.76 -12.16 -9.92
C VAL A 81 -10.64 -11.53 -11.30
N ASP A 82 -9.41 -11.48 -11.80
CA ASP A 82 -9.06 -11.10 -13.17
C ASP A 82 -8.48 -12.32 -13.91
N THR A 83 -9.00 -12.63 -15.09
CA THR A 83 -8.50 -13.67 -16.01
C THR A 83 -8.05 -13.05 -17.33
N SER A 84 -7.49 -11.85 -17.25
CA SER A 84 -7.07 -11.06 -18.42
C SER A 84 -6.00 -11.78 -19.26
N ILE A 85 -6.09 -11.63 -20.58
CA ILE A 85 -5.06 -12.11 -21.51
C ILE A 85 -4.13 -10.97 -21.85
N SER A 86 -2.83 -11.23 -21.80
CA SER A 86 -1.79 -10.23 -22.04
C SER A 86 -0.64 -10.83 -22.85
N HIS A 87 0.12 -9.99 -23.56
CA HIS A 87 1.39 -10.38 -24.17
C HIS A 87 2.58 -9.78 -23.40
N LEU A 88 2.35 -9.13 -22.27
CA LEU A 88 3.39 -8.43 -21.51
C LEU A 88 3.60 -9.02 -20.11
N VAL A 89 2.55 -9.57 -19.50
CA VAL A 89 2.58 -10.05 -18.11
C VAL A 89 1.69 -11.28 -17.95
N GLY A 90 2.04 -12.16 -17.03
CA GLY A 90 1.30 -13.38 -16.73
C GLY A 90 2.05 -14.65 -17.12
N ASP A 91 1.34 -15.77 -17.05
CA ASP A 91 1.90 -17.09 -17.31
C ASP A 91 1.55 -17.58 -18.72
N PRO A 92 2.42 -18.35 -19.39
CA PRO A 92 2.14 -18.90 -20.71
C PRO A 92 0.79 -19.64 -20.75
N LEU A 93 -0.08 -19.24 -21.68
CA LEU A 93 -1.43 -19.75 -21.78
C LEU A 93 -1.52 -20.70 -22.99
N PRO A 94 -1.51 -22.05 -22.78
CA PRO A 94 -1.52 -23.03 -23.85
C PRO A 94 -2.94 -23.17 -24.39
N ILE A 95 -3.33 -22.25 -25.25
CA ILE A 95 -4.66 -22.26 -25.86
C ILE A 95 -4.57 -22.71 -27.32
N GLU A 96 -5.53 -23.56 -27.71
CA GLU A 96 -5.79 -23.88 -29.11
C GLU A 96 -6.28 -22.63 -29.85
N THR A 97 -5.50 -22.16 -30.82
CA THR A 97 -5.69 -20.91 -31.58
C THR A 97 -7.01 -20.80 -32.35
N ASN A 98 -7.83 -21.85 -32.36
CA ASN A 98 -9.02 -21.98 -33.20
C ASN A 98 -10.34 -21.74 -32.46
N THR A 99 -10.33 -21.45 -31.15
CA THR A 99 -11.53 -21.13 -30.38
C THR A 99 -11.44 -19.73 -29.79
N SER A 100 -12.57 -19.04 -29.70
CA SER A 100 -12.61 -17.72 -29.05
C SER A 100 -12.26 -17.85 -27.57
N TYR A 101 -11.43 -16.94 -27.04
CA TYR A 101 -11.09 -16.93 -25.62
C TYR A 101 -12.33 -16.88 -24.71
N ALA A 102 -13.41 -16.23 -25.16
CA ALA A 102 -14.66 -16.12 -24.41
C ALA A 102 -15.41 -17.45 -24.25
N GLU A 103 -15.13 -18.46 -25.10
CA GLU A 103 -15.76 -19.79 -25.04
C GLU A 103 -14.98 -20.74 -24.13
N GLN A 104 -13.75 -20.38 -23.79
CA GLN A 104 -12.90 -21.14 -22.90
C GLN A 104 -13.04 -20.66 -21.47
N HIS A 105 -12.93 -21.62 -20.56
CA HIS A 105 -13.21 -21.40 -19.16
C HIS A 105 -12.07 -21.92 -18.29
N LEU A 106 -11.81 -21.16 -17.24
CA LEU A 106 -10.89 -21.50 -16.18
C LEU A 106 -11.70 -21.98 -14.98
N HIS A 107 -11.33 -23.12 -14.42
CA HIS A 107 -11.91 -23.63 -13.18
C HIS A 107 -11.03 -23.21 -12.01
N LEU A 108 -11.62 -22.59 -10.98
CA LEU A 108 -10.90 -21.99 -9.86
C LEU A 108 -11.16 -22.79 -8.59
N ASN A 109 -10.07 -23.06 -7.87
CA ASN A 109 -10.07 -23.55 -6.50
C ASN A 109 -9.27 -22.55 -5.65
N ILE A 110 -9.92 -21.89 -4.70
CA ILE A 110 -9.31 -20.86 -3.88
C ILE A 110 -9.26 -21.37 -2.44
N HIS A 111 -8.06 -21.42 -1.87
CA HIS A 111 -7.83 -21.79 -0.48
C HIS A 111 -7.46 -20.55 0.33
N ILE A 112 -8.07 -20.44 1.50
CA ILE A 112 -7.70 -19.45 2.51
C ILE A 112 -6.92 -20.20 3.58
N LEU A 113 -5.69 -19.77 3.81
CA LEU A 113 -4.71 -20.44 4.65
C LEU A 113 -4.30 -19.52 5.81
N THR A 114 -4.08 -20.10 6.98
CA THR A 114 -3.36 -19.45 8.09
C THR A 114 -1.88 -19.30 7.77
N GLU A 115 -1.14 -18.55 8.59
CA GLU A 115 0.30 -18.32 8.43
C GLU A 115 1.13 -19.62 8.43
N ASP A 116 0.68 -20.65 9.14
CA ASP A 116 1.30 -21.99 9.16
C ASP A 116 0.91 -22.87 7.96
N GLY A 117 0.10 -22.36 7.02
CA GLY A 117 -0.35 -23.05 5.82
C GLY A 117 -1.58 -23.94 6.02
N THR A 118 -2.23 -23.92 7.18
CA THR A 118 -3.43 -24.71 7.43
C THR A 118 -4.64 -24.13 6.68
N PRO A 119 -5.36 -24.91 5.85
CA PRO A 119 -6.55 -24.43 5.16
C PRO A 119 -7.73 -24.28 6.13
N ILE A 120 -8.33 -23.09 6.17
CA ILE A 120 -9.47 -22.76 7.03
C ILE A 120 -10.77 -22.58 6.26
N ALA A 121 -10.68 -22.18 5.00
CA ALA A 121 -11.82 -22.05 4.11
C ALA A 121 -11.41 -22.33 2.67
N THR A 122 -12.36 -22.76 1.84
CA THR A 122 -12.11 -23.02 0.42
C THR A 122 -13.34 -22.61 -0.40
N ILE A 123 -13.09 -21.95 -1.51
CA ILE A 123 -14.08 -21.56 -2.52
C ILE A 123 -13.80 -22.42 -3.75
N THR A 124 -14.68 -23.39 -4.01
CA THR A 124 -14.59 -24.35 -5.12
C THR A 124 -15.70 -24.16 -6.14
N ASN A 125 -15.62 -24.86 -7.28
CA ASN A 125 -16.69 -24.91 -8.29
C ASN A 125 -17.02 -23.57 -8.95
N HIS A 126 -16.06 -22.65 -8.97
CA HIS A 126 -16.18 -21.43 -9.74
C HIS A 126 -15.50 -21.59 -11.09
N THR A 127 -16.26 -21.30 -12.14
CA THR A 127 -15.78 -21.36 -13.50
C THR A 127 -15.94 -19.98 -14.11
N LEU A 128 -14.87 -19.42 -14.66
CA LEU A 128 -14.85 -18.08 -15.23
C LEU A 128 -14.36 -18.13 -16.68
N PRO A 129 -14.96 -17.35 -17.60
CA PRO A 129 -14.40 -17.19 -18.93
C PRO A 129 -13.05 -16.47 -18.88
N PHE A 130 -12.27 -16.55 -19.95
CA PHE A 130 -11.09 -15.70 -20.11
C PHE A 130 -11.45 -14.25 -20.44
N ASN A 131 -10.47 -13.38 -20.23
CA ASN A 131 -10.52 -11.97 -20.59
C ASN A 131 -11.60 -11.15 -19.87
N ILE A 132 -11.83 -11.49 -18.60
CA ILE A 132 -12.68 -10.70 -17.69
C ILE A 132 -11.84 -10.07 -16.58
N THR A 133 -12.35 -8.97 -16.02
CA THR A 133 -11.74 -8.25 -14.90
C THR A 133 -12.78 -7.91 -13.85
N ASN A 134 -12.34 -7.76 -12.60
CA ASN A 134 -13.13 -7.38 -11.44
C ASN A 134 -14.36 -8.27 -11.22
N THR A 135 -14.24 -9.58 -11.51
CA THR A 135 -15.31 -10.52 -11.16
C THR A 135 -15.29 -10.74 -9.65
N GLU A 136 -16.43 -10.53 -9.00
CA GLU A 136 -16.54 -10.69 -7.55
C GLU A 136 -16.98 -12.11 -7.19
N LEU A 137 -16.19 -12.76 -6.33
CA LEU A 137 -16.56 -13.99 -5.66
C LEU A 137 -16.81 -13.70 -4.17
N PRO A 138 -17.93 -14.15 -3.59
CA PRO A 138 -18.17 -14.00 -2.16
C PRO A 138 -17.06 -14.61 -1.31
N LEU A 139 -16.60 -13.89 -0.30
CA LEU A 139 -15.61 -14.33 0.66
C LEU A 139 -16.30 -14.59 2.00
N PRO A 140 -16.48 -15.85 2.42
CA PRO A 140 -17.04 -16.15 3.73
C PRO A 140 -16.03 -15.79 4.81
N PHE A 141 -16.50 -15.13 5.88
CA PHE A 141 -15.71 -14.90 7.09
C PHE A 141 -15.93 -15.98 8.16
N ASP A 142 -16.89 -16.88 7.94
CA ASP A 142 -17.14 -18.02 8.84
C ASP A 142 -15.86 -18.84 9.02
N GLY A 143 -15.42 -18.98 10.27
CA GLY A 143 -14.19 -19.70 10.63
C GLY A 143 -12.91 -18.85 10.57
N LEU A 144 -12.96 -17.61 10.09
CA LEU A 144 -11.86 -16.65 10.23
C LEU A 144 -11.88 -16.05 11.64
N THR A 145 -10.71 -15.99 12.27
CA THR A 145 -10.52 -15.29 13.54
C THR A 145 -9.85 -13.96 13.27
N PRO A 146 -10.36 -12.83 13.78
CA PRO A 146 -9.71 -11.53 13.57
C PRO A 146 -8.29 -11.54 14.15
N GLN A 147 -7.28 -11.17 13.35
CA GLN A 147 -5.87 -11.23 13.75
C GLN A 147 -5.04 -10.18 12.99
N LEU A 148 -3.87 -9.82 13.54
CA LEU A 148 -2.98 -8.83 12.91
C LEU A 148 -2.18 -9.41 11.75
N ALA A 149 -1.85 -10.71 11.79
CA ALA A 149 -1.17 -11.41 10.71
C ALA A 149 -2.17 -11.72 9.57
N PRO A 150 -1.82 -11.48 8.30
CA PRO A 150 -2.73 -11.78 7.20
C PRO A 150 -2.94 -13.28 7.01
N TYR A 151 -4.11 -13.64 6.51
CA TYR A 151 -4.34 -14.94 5.89
C TYR A 151 -3.76 -14.94 4.46
N THR A 152 -3.32 -16.10 3.98
CA THR A 152 -2.91 -16.25 2.58
C THR A 152 -4.07 -16.81 1.75
N VAL A 153 -4.43 -16.10 0.69
CA VAL A 153 -5.40 -16.55 -0.32
C VAL A 153 -4.63 -17.15 -1.48
N THR A 154 -4.58 -18.48 -1.58
CA THR A 154 -3.95 -19.20 -2.69
C THR A 154 -5.00 -19.66 -3.67
N THR A 155 -4.91 -19.22 -4.92
CA THR A 155 -5.79 -19.68 -6.00
C THR A 155 -5.03 -20.63 -6.92
N ILE A 156 -5.62 -21.81 -7.14
CA ILE A 156 -5.21 -22.76 -8.17
C ILE A 156 -6.28 -22.75 -9.24
N ALA A 157 -5.88 -22.44 -10.47
CA ALA A 157 -6.79 -22.35 -11.60
C ALA A 157 -6.38 -23.34 -12.68
N SER A 158 -7.33 -24.11 -13.20
CA SER A 158 -7.08 -25.19 -14.16
C SER A 158 -7.95 -25.05 -15.41
N LEU A 159 -7.38 -25.40 -16.55
CA LEU A 159 -8.09 -25.52 -17.82
C LEU A 159 -8.87 -26.85 -17.87
N ALA A 160 -10.14 -26.82 -18.31
CA ALA A 160 -11.03 -28.00 -18.26
C ALA A 160 -10.52 -29.24 -19.02
N ASN A 161 -9.66 -29.04 -20.04
CA ASN A 161 -9.14 -30.11 -20.90
C ASN A 161 -7.59 -30.18 -20.89
N SER A 162 -6.93 -29.65 -19.87
CA SER A 162 -5.46 -29.65 -19.78
C SER A 162 -4.99 -29.96 -18.37
N THR A 163 -3.76 -30.47 -18.27
CA THR A 163 -3.03 -30.59 -17.01
C THR A 163 -2.38 -29.27 -16.56
N THR A 164 -2.49 -28.22 -17.36
CA THR A 164 -1.97 -26.89 -17.03
C THR A 164 -2.75 -26.27 -15.88
N THR A 165 -2.01 -25.87 -14.85
CA THR A 165 -2.52 -25.13 -13.69
C THR A 165 -1.78 -23.82 -13.55
N PHE A 166 -2.49 -22.79 -13.11
CA PHE A 166 -1.98 -21.47 -12.77
C PHE A 166 -2.17 -21.24 -11.29
N THR A 167 -1.14 -20.70 -10.62
CA THR A 167 -1.21 -20.44 -9.19
C THR A 167 -0.88 -18.99 -8.91
N THR A 168 -1.75 -18.32 -8.15
CA THR A 168 -1.51 -16.97 -7.65
C THR A 168 -1.81 -16.91 -6.17
N SER A 169 -1.24 -15.93 -5.47
CA SER A 169 -1.49 -15.73 -4.04
C SER A 169 -1.58 -14.26 -3.69
N SER A 170 -2.39 -13.96 -2.67
CA SER A 170 -2.55 -12.61 -2.12
C SER A 170 -2.81 -12.67 -0.62
N ASP A 171 -2.61 -11.55 0.06
CA ASP A 171 -2.89 -11.43 1.48
C ASP A 171 -4.34 -11.00 1.72
N LEU A 172 -4.96 -11.59 2.74
CA LEU A 172 -6.26 -11.20 3.29
C LEU A 172 -6.09 -10.73 4.74
N TYR A 173 -6.24 -9.43 4.95
CA TYR A 173 -6.23 -8.82 6.27
C TYR A 173 -7.66 -8.79 6.84
N TYR A 174 -7.94 -9.65 7.82
CA TYR A 174 -9.17 -9.65 8.61
C TYR A 174 -8.81 -9.30 10.06
N LEU A 175 -8.97 -8.02 10.40
CA LEU A 175 -8.42 -7.43 11.62
C LEU A 175 -9.50 -7.26 12.69
N PRO A 176 -9.14 -7.26 13.99
CA PRO A 176 -10.08 -6.89 15.04
C PRO A 176 -10.48 -5.43 14.92
N HIS A 177 -11.75 -5.12 15.19
CA HIS A 177 -12.20 -3.73 15.27
C HIS A 177 -11.47 -3.00 16.42
N ARG A 178 -11.09 -1.76 16.16
CA ARG A 178 -10.33 -0.95 17.11
C ARG A 178 -11.25 -0.46 18.24
N THR A 179 -10.86 -0.76 19.48
CA THR A 179 -11.57 -0.27 20.68
C THR A 179 -10.78 0.79 21.44
N ASP A 180 -9.61 1.18 20.94
CA ASP A 180 -8.69 2.14 21.56
C ASP A 180 -8.96 3.61 21.17
N GLY A 181 -10.04 3.85 20.41
CA GLY A 181 -10.48 5.19 19.99
C GLY A 181 -9.91 5.67 18.66
N GLY A 182 -8.96 4.95 18.06
CA GLY A 182 -8.35 5.37 16.79
C GLY A 182 -9.24 5.14 15.57
N SER A 183 -8.62 5.15 14.39
CA SER A 183 -9.28 5.00 13.10
C SER A 183 -8.79 3.78 12.31
N ALA A 184 -9.54 3.40 11.28
CA ALA A 184 -9.13 2.44 10.28
C ALA A 184 -9.48 2.97 8.89
N THR A 185 -8.59 2.76 7.92
CA THR A 185 -8.77 3.21 6.54
C THR A 185 -8.61 2.00 5.63
N ARG A 186 -9.46 1.91 4.61
CA ARG A 186 -9.38 0.85 3.59
C ARG A 186 -9.54 1.40 2.18
N ILE A 187 -8.91 0.71 1.24
CA ILE A 187 -9.04 0.94 -0.19
C ILE A 187 -10.03 -0.09 -0.76
N ASP A 188 -11.01 0.35 -1.53
CA ASP A 188 -11.80 -0.53 -2.41
C ASP A 188 -11.03 -0.73 -3.71
N HIS A 189 -10.48 -1.92 -3.90
CA HIS A 189 -9.70 -2.32 -5.06
C HIS A 189 -10.47 -2.37 -6.38
N ARG A 190 -11.81 -2.37 -6.34
CA ARG A 190 -12.65 -2.38 -7.54
C ARG A 190 -12.81 -0.97 -8.11
N TYR A 191 -13.01 0.00 -7.22
CA TYR A 191 -13.28 1.39 -7.61
C TYR A 191 -12.12 2.35 -7.33
N ASN A 192 -11.07 1.87 -6.66
CA ASN A 192 -9.94 2.66 -6.14
C ASN A 192 -10.40 3.82 -5.24
N SER A 193 -11.46 3.60 -4.45
CA SER A 193 -11.96 4.58 -3.50
C SER A 193 -11.43 4.31 -2.09
N LEU A 194 -11.38 5.37 -1.26
CA LEU A 194 -11.02 5.28 0.14
C LEU A 194 -12.28 5.32 1.01
N SER A 195 -12.26 4.58 2.11
CA SER A 195 -13.25 4.70 3.17
C SER A 195 -12.61 4.52 4.53
N TYR A 196 -13.21 5.11 5.56
CA TYR A 196 -12.65 5.12 6.91
C TYR A 196 -13.70 4.80 7.98
N LEU A 197 -13.21 4.40 9.15
CA LEU A 197 -13.89 4.29 10.43
C LEU A 197 -13.17 5.14 11.47
N ARG A 198 -13.91 5.64 12.45
CA ARG A 198 -13.39 6.48 13.54
C ARG A 198 -13.92 6.02 14.88
N GLY A 199 -13.06 5.99 15.88
CA GLY A 199 -13.42 5.63 17.23
C GLY A 199 -14.08 4.25 17.26
N THR A 200 -15.27 4.19 17.85
CA THR A 200 -16.06 2.96 17.97
C THR A 200 -17.09 2.78 16.84
N SER A 201 -17.00 3.56 15.76
CA SER A 201 -17.91 3.42 14.62
C SER A 201 -17.64 2.12 13.86
N THR A 202 -18.71 1.42 13.49
CA THR A 202 -18.65 0.22 12.66
C THR A 202 -19.11 0.48 11.21
N THR A 203 -19.43 1.73 10.87
CA THR A 203 -19.97 2.11 9.56
C THR A 203 -18.94 2.83 8.70
N TRP A 204 -18.47 2.15 7.65
CA TRP A 204 -17.49 2.69 6.72
C TRP A 204 -18.02 3.91 5.99
N THR A 205 -17.29 5.02 6.08
CA THR A 205 -17.62 6.28 5.42
C THR A 205 -16.66 6.51 4.25
N PRO A 206 -17.15 6.65 3.00
CA PRO A 206 -16.30 7.00 1.88
C PRO A 206 -15.65 8.37 2.07
N ILE A 207 -14.41 8.52 1.61
CA ILE A 207 -13.72 9.80 1.57
C ILE A 207 -13.00 10.02 0.25
N PHE A 208 -13.09 11.26 -0.24
CA PHE A 208 -12.15 11.82 -1.19
C PHE A 208 -11.31 12.87 -0.44
N PRO A 209 -10.02 12.60 -0.15
CA PRO A 209 -9.19 13.53 0.58
C PRO A 209 -9.05 14.85 -0.19
N TYR A 210 -9.53 15.93 0.41
CA TYR A 210 -9.46 17.26 -0.15
C TYR A 210 -8.67 18.14 0.81
N THR A 211 -7.47 18.50 0.37
CA THR A 211 -6.46 19.19 1.18
C THR A 211 -5.50 20.00 0.32
N TYR A 212 -4.59 20.72 0.97
CA TYR A 212 -3.42 21.34 0.37
C TYR A 212 -2.18 20.98 1.21
N TYR A 213 -1.03 20.85 0.56
CA TYR A 213 0.23 20.60 1.25
C TYR A 213 0.68 21.86 2.00
N ALA A 214 0.66 21.82 3.33
CA ALA A 214 0.89 22.99 4.17
C ALA A 214 2.01 22.73 5.17
N GLN A 215 3.05 23.56 5.13
CA GLN A 215 4.11 23.54 6.13
C GLN A 215 3.55 23.98 7.49
N TRP A 216 3.93 23.25 8.55
CA TRP A 216 3.46 23.52 9.91
C TRP A 216 3.61 24.98 10.31
N SER A 217 4.83 25.53 10.17
CA SER A 217 5.12 26.91 10.59
C SER A 217 4.56 28.02 9.73
N LEU A 218 3.93 27.70 8.60
CA LEU A 218 3.32 28.72 7.74
C LEU A 218 1.81 28.83 7.96
N TYR A 219 1.16 27.70 8.26
CA TYR A 219 -0.30 27.62 8.21
C TYR A 219 -0.92 27.12 9.51
N TRP A 220 -0.18 26.36 10.31
CA TRP A 220 -0.75 25.61 11.41
C TRP A 220 -0.24 26.07 12.77
N ASP A 221 1.02 26.49 12.91
CA ASP A 221 1.63 26.77 14.23
C ASP A 221 1.16 28.06 14.94
N THR A 222 0.22 28.78 14.35
CA THR A 222 -0.32 30.04 14.89
C THR A 222 -1.39 29.81 15.96
N SER A 223 -2.38 28.96 15.68
CA SER A 223 -3.48 28.62 16.59
C SER A 223 -4.32 27.44 16.06
N PRO A 224 -4.82 26.53 16.92
CA PRO A 224 -5.78 25.49 16.54
C PRO A 224 -7.06 26.05 15.91
N SER A 225 -7.42 27.32 16.18
CA SER A 225 -8.59 27.97 15.58
C SER A 225 -8.51 28.12 14.05
N THR A 226 -7.37 27.81 13.43
CA THR A 226 -7.24 27.66 11.98
C THR A 226 -8.01 26.45 11.44
N LEU A 227 -8.16 25.36 12.22
CA LEU A 227 -8.84 24.14 11.77
C LEU A 227 -10.33 24.35 11.46
N PRO A 228 -11.13 25.03 12.31
CA PRO A 228 -12.52 25.35 11.96
C PRO A 228 -12.64 26.14 10.66
N THR A 229 -11.78 27.14 10.45
CA THR A 229 -11.74 27.92 9.20
C THR A 229 -11.49 27.01 8.00
N PHE A 230 -10.52 26.10 8.12
CA PHE A 230 -10.19 25.14 7.09
C PHE A 230 -11.38 24.22 6.76
N THR A 231 -12.03 23.65 7.77
CA THR A 231 -13.23 22.82 7.57
C THR A 231 -14.40 23.61 6.95
N SER A 232 -14.56 24.89 7.31
CA SER A 232 -15.62 25.74 6.75
C SER A 232 -15.47 26.02 5.24
N GLN A 233 -14.24 25.86 4.72
CA GLN A 233 -13.95 25.97 3.29
C GLN A 233 -14.10 24.65 2.53
N GLY A 234 -14.54 23.58 3.20
CA GLY A 234 -14.82 22.27 2.60
C GLY A 234 -13.63 21.31 2.60
N TYR A 235 -12.48 21.69 3.17
CA TYR A 235 -11.36 20.78 3.35
C TYR A 235 -11.64 19.75 4.45
N ASN A 236 -11.27 18.50 4.22
CA ASN A 236 -11.59 17.37 5.10
C ASN A 236 -10.36 16.56 5.54
N THR A 237 -9.17 16.88 5.02
CA THR A 237 -7.91 16.25 5.39
C THR A 237 -6.83 17.31 5.53
N ILE A 238 -5.86 17.13 6.41
CA ILE A 238 -4.62 17.91 6.50
C ILE A 238 -3.46 16.92 6.44
N HIS A 239 -2.49 17.21 5.59
CA HIS A 239 -1.20 16.53 5.62
C HIS A 239 -0.22 17.34 6.47
N ILE A 240 0.18 16.79 7.62
CA ILE A 240 1.11 17.43 8.55
C ILE A 240 2.49 16.80 8.39
N VAL A 241 3.46 17.65 8.04
CA VAL A 241 4.88 17.28 8.04
C VAL A 241 5.58 17.98 9.21
N PRO A 242 6.21 17.23 10.14
CA PRO A 242 6.80 17.76 11.36
C PRO A 242 8.10 18.56 11.09
N THR A 243 7.93 19.78 10.58
CA THR A 243 8.99 20.71 10.18
C THR A 243 8.91 22.00 10.98
N GLY A 244 9.94 22.85 10.90
CA GLY A 244 9.93 24.17 11.54
C GLY A 244 9.85 24.05 13.06
N THR A 245 8.81 24.64 13.66
CA THR A 245 8.62 24.58 15.12
C THR A 245 8.27 23.16 15.62
N LEU A 246 7.69 22.28 14.79
CA LEU A 246 7.50 20.85 15.13
C LEU A 246 8.78 20.02 15.06
N SER A 247 9.88 20.51 14.47
CA SER A 247 11.14 19.78 14.45
C SER A 247 12.00 19.99 15.70
N THR A 248 11.45 20.59 16.76
CA THR A 248 12.17 20.84 18.02
C THR A 248 12.38 19.54 18.82
N THR A 249 13.46 19.49 19.62
CA THR A 249 13.80 18.34 20.47
C THR A 249 13.73 18.74 21.95
N PRO A 250 12.88 18.09 22.77
CA PRO A 250 11.93 17.03 22.41
C PRO A 250 10.77 17.54 21.54
N PHE A 251 10.09 16.62 20.83
CA PHE A 251 8.92 16.97 20.01
C PHE A 251 7.88 17.76 20.82
N PRO A 252 7.34 18.87 20.31
CA PRO A 252 6.55 19.82 21.10
C PRO A 252 5.09 19.38 21.23
N TRP A 253 4.84 18.28 21.93
CA TRP A 253 3.50 17.68 22.12
C TRP A 253 2.48 18.64 22.70
N SER A 254 2.88 19.54 23.61
CA SER A 254 1.97 20.56 24.18
C SER A 254 1.40 21.50 23.13
N THR A 255 2.14 21.74 22.04
CA THR A 255 1.71 22.55 20.92
C THR A 255 0.86 21.73 19.95
N PHE A 256 1.22 20.47 19.72
CA PHE A 256 0.56 19.62 18.72
C PHE A 256 -0.77 19.00 19.21
N THR A 257 -0.84 18.57 20.47
CA THR A 257 -2.00 17.88 21.06
C THR A 257 -3.33 18.63 20.91
N PRO A 258 -3.39 19.97 21.10
CA PRO A 258 -4.62 20.73 20.85
C PRO A 258 -5.15 20.62 19.41
N TYR A 259 -4.27 20.46 18.41
CA TYR A 259 -4.68 20.29 17.01
C TYR A 259 -5.27 18.90 16.78
N LEU A 260 -4.67 17.86 17.36
CA LEU A 260 -5.20 16.49 17.32
C LEU A 260 -6.62 16.44 17.90
N HIS A 261 -6.81 16.93 19.13
CA HIS A 261 -8.12 16.95 19.78
C HIS A 261 -9.16 17.75 19.01
N LEU A 262 -8.77 18.89 18.44
CA LEU A 262 -9.71 19.69 17.66
C LEU A 262 -10.05 19.00 16.34
N ALA A 263 -9.09 18.37 15.66
CA ALA A 263 -9.35 17.56 14.46
C ALA A 263 -10.28 16.37 14.74
N ASP A 264 -10.16 15.75 15.93
CA ASP A 264 -11.08 14.71 16.38
C ASP A 264 -12.53 15.20 16.38
N THR A 265 -12.77 16.40 16.91
CA THR A 265 -14.12 16.98 17.03
C THR A 265 -14.69 17.53 15.74
N LEU A 266 -13.84 18.02 14.83
CA LEU A 266 -14.27 18.68 13.59
C LEU A 266 -14.54 17.72 12.42
N ASN A 267 -14.44 16.41 12.67
CA ASN A 267 -14.37 15.40 11.64
C ASN A 267 -13.25 15.65 10.60
N LEU A 268 -12.17 16.31 10.99
CA LEU A 268 -11.04 16.62 10.12
C LEU A 268 -10.02 15.48 10.19
N HIS A 269 -9.49 15.05 9.05
CA HIS A 269 -8.53 13.96 9.01
C HIS A 269 -7.09 14.47 8.95
N LEU A 270 -6.17 13.72 9.55
CA LEU A 270 -4.76 14.03 9.65
C LEU A 270 -3.97 12.88 9.01
N GLN A 271 -3.38 13.17 7.85
CA GLN A 271 -2.29 12.37 7.32
C GLN A 271 -1.01 12.88 8.01
N TYR A 272 -0.43 12.05 8.87
CA TYR A 272 0.72 12.43 9.69
C TYR A 272 1.99 11.70 9.23
N ASP A 273 3.01 12.48 8.88
CA ASP A 273 4.32 11.93 8.54
C ASP A 273 5.16 11.76 9.80
N VAL A 274 5.53 10.51 10.13
CA VAL A 274 6.44 10.21 11.26
C VAL A 274 7.90 10.50 10.89
N LEU A 275 8.15 11.66 10.28
CA LEU A 275 9.43 12.08 9.70
C LEU A 275 10.18 13.10 10.56
N TRP A 276 9.78 13.29 11.82
CA TRP A 276 10.46 14.23 12.73
C TRP A 276 11.94 13.89 12.93
N ASP A 277 12.25 12.61 13.16
CA ASP A 277 13.61 12.08 13.30
C ASP A 277 13.68 10.72 12.56
N PRO A 278 13.79 10.74 11.21
CA PRO A 278 13.54 9.57 10.38
C PRO A 278 14.61 8.48 10.53
N THR A 279 15.75 8.79 11.16
CA THR A 279 16.82 7.83 11.42
C THR A 279 16.70 7.18 12.81
N ASN A 280 15.76 7.63 13.65
CA ASN A 280 15.62 7.20 15.03
C ASN A 280 14.31 6.44 15.27
N LEU A 281 14.41 5.12 15.25
CA LEU A 281 13.26 4.23 15.41
C LEU A 281 12.53 4.43 16.75
N THR A 282 13.26 4.67 17.84
CA THR A 282 12.65 4.90 19.17
C THR A 282 11.77 6.15 19.15
N THR A 283 12.25 7.21 18.52
CA THR A 283 11.48 8.45 18.33
C THR A 283 10.24 8.25 17.46
N MET A 284 10.37 7.47 16.38
CA MET A 284 9.24 7.13 15.50
C MET A 284 8.15 6.38 16.28
N ILE A 285 8.54 5.34 17.02
CA ILE A 285 7.63 4.55 17.87
C ILE A 285 6.95 5.43 18.92
N ASN A 286 7.69 6.33 19.57
CA ASN A 286 7.13 7.25 20.55
C ASN A 286 6.06 8.19 19.94
N GLN A 287 6.27 8.67 18.71
CA GLN A 287 5.25 9.46 18.02
C GLN A 287 4.00 8.64 17.73
N ILE A 288 4.16 7.44 17.18
CA ILE A 288 3.02 6.55 16.89
C ILE A 288 2.23 6.25 18.16
N ASN A 289 2.92 5.89 19.25
CA ASN A 289 2.30 5.63 20.56
C ASN A 289 1.52 6.82 21.11
N HIS A 290 1.88 8.05 20.76
CA HIS A 290 1.17 9.24 21.21
C HIS A 290 -0.09 9.54 20.38
N ILE A 291 -0.09 9.19 19.09
CA ILE A 291 -1.14 9.62 18.16
C ILE A 291 -2.11 8.51 17.76
N HIS A 292 -1.73 7.22 17.81
CA HIS A 292 -2.50 6.17 17.14
C HIS A 292 -3.95 6.06 17.62
N THR A 293 -4.24 6.43 18.86
CA THR A 293 -5.58 6.38 19.48
C THR A 293 -6.49 7.54 19.04
N HIS A 294 -5.98 8.50 18.26
CA HIS A 294 -6.78 9.61 17.77
C HIS A 294 -7.64 9.17 16.57
N PRO A 295 -8.97 9.39 16.63
CA PRO A 295 -9.86 9.04 15.52
C PRO A 295 -9.65 9.93 14.28
N SER A 296 -8.93 11.05 14.38
CA SER A 296 -8.64 11.92 13.24
C SER A 296 -7.57 11.39 12.29
N LEU A 297 -6.82 10.32 12.61
CA LEU A 297 -5.80 9.81 11.69
C LEU A 297 -6.44 9.17 10.45
N LEU A 298 -5.81 9.32 9.28
CA LEU A 298 -6.25 8.71 8.02
C LEU A 298 -5.17 7.79 7.43
#